data_AF-A9VPZ7-F1
#
_entry.id   AF-A9VPZ7-F1
#
_cell.length_a   1.000
_cell.length_b   1.000
_cell.length_c   1.000
_cell.angle_alpha   90.00
_cell.angle_beta   90.00
_cell.angle_gamma   90.00
#
_symmetry.space_group_name_H-M   'P 1'
#
loop_
_entity.id
_entity.type
_entity.pdbx_description
1 polymer ?
#
loop_
_entity_poly.entity_id
_entity_poly.type
_entity_poly.pdbx_seq_one_letter_code
_entity_poly.pdbx_strand_id
1 'polypeptide(L)'
;MTILWMNLFIVLILAFFARYFAMPVTTGIVMLKPNRLLILMATTSLVLVSGFRNNIGDTYFYMHAFKVTDFNWGYIRNSKDVGFSILQMILKVYTDNPQVLIFITALITNILIVAVLYKYSRMIELSLYVYIASGMYLVSMNGVRQYLTAAIIFTATKYILDGNWKKYFLIVLFASTFHQSALVLIPIYFVVRRKAWSTITFILLLLAVLIVIGFNQFAEAFFATIGDTQYGHYKDFQEGGANILRVAVEATPLILAFIGRHKLRELFPKSDYIVNMALLGLVFMIISTQNWIFARFSIYFGLYQLILISWVIKVFIEKDQKLIYYAVILCYFIYFVYEHVITLGIVYKSNFWG
;
A
#
# COMPACT_ATOMS: atom_id res chain seq x y z
N MET A 1 13.92 -15.68 -6.90
CA MET A 1 14.19 -14.25 -7.10
C MET A 1 14.10 -13.79 -8.56
N THR A 2 14.54 -14.58 -9.56
CA THR A 2 14.58 -14.21 -10.99
C THR A 2 13.32 -13.50 -11.49
N ILE A 3 12.14 -14.07 -11.25
CA ILE A 3 10.85 -13.49 -11.70
C ILE A 3 10.59 -12.11 -11.08
N LEU A 4 10.94 -11.90 -9.81
CA LEU A 4 10.78 -10.59 -9.15
C LEU A 4 11.75 -9.55 -9.71
N TRP A 5 12.98 -9.94 -10.06
CA TRP A 5 13.94 -9.07 -10.75
C TRP A 5 13.43 -8.66 -12.13
N MET A 6 12.95 -9.64 -12.92
CA MET A 6 12.38 -9.38 -14.24
C MET A 6 11.19 -8.43 -14.13
N ASN A 7 10.29 -8.66 -13.18
CA ASN A 7 9.13 -7.79 -12.96
C ASN A 7 9.54 -6.35 -12.61
N LEU A 8 10.52 -6.18 -11.70
CA LEU A 8 11.04 -4.85 -11.33
C LEU A 8 11.56 -4.10 -12.57
N PHE A 9 12.38 -4.78 -13.38
CA PHE A 9 13.01 -4.18 -14.56
C PHE A 9 11.99 -3.87 -15.67
N ILE A 10 11.10 -4.82 -15.98
CA ILE A 10 10.03 -4.67 -16.99
C ILE A 10 9.14 -3.49 -16.61
N VAL A 11 8.67 -3.43 -15.36
CA VAL A 11 7.79 -2.36 -14.89
C VAL A 11 8.50 -1.01 -14.91
N LEU A 12 9.76 -0.94 -14.48
CA LEU A 12 10.54 0.30 -14.52
C LEU A 12 10.72 0.81 -15.96
N ILE A 13 11.12 -0.04 -16.89
CA ILE A 13 11.32 0.32 -18.30
C ILE A 13 10.01 0.78 -18.94
N LEU A 14 8.95 -0.02 -18.82
CA LEU A 14 7.66 0.31 -19.42
C LEU A 14 7.11 1.61 -18.86
N ALA A 15 7.19 1.82 -17.54
CA ALA A 15 6.72 3.05 -16.93
C ALA A 15 7.60 4.27 -17.28
N PHE A 16 8.92 4.08 -17.39
CA PHE A 16 9.84 5.13 -17.82
C PHE A 16 9.50 5.61 -19.23
N PHE A 17 9.36 4.69 -20.18
CA PHE A 17 8.95 5.02 -21.54
C PHE A 17 7.51 5.55 -21.60
N ALA A 18 6.61 5.08 -20.72
CA ALA A 18 5.27 5.63 -20.62
C ALA A 18 5.30 7.12 -20.28
N ARG A 19 6.18 7.54 -19.37
CA ARG A 19 6.38 8.96 -19.07
C ARG A 19 7.13 9.68 -20.20
N TYR A 20 8.13 9.06 -20.81
CA TYR A 20 8.89 9.65 -21.91
C TYR A 20 7.97 10.04 -23.08
N PHE A 21 7.02 9.16 -23.43
CA PHE A 21 6.00 9.40 -24.44
C PHE A 21 4.71 10.03 -23.87
N ALA A 22 4.80 10.75 -22.75
CA ALA A 22 3.64 11.40 -22.13
C ALA A 22 3.15 12.58 -22.95
N MET A 23 1.83 12.76 -22.99
CA MET A 23 1.20 13.93 -23.62
C MET A 23 0.91 15.01 -22.57
N PRO A 24 1.18 16.30 -22.87
CA PRO A 24 0.77 17.39 -22.01
C PRO A 24 -0.75 17.49 -21.93
N VAL A 25 -1.27 17.87 -20.77
CA VAL A 25 -2.69 18.14 -20.57
C VAL A 25 -2.88 19.47 -19.87
N THR A 26 -3.96 20.18 -20.22
CA THR A 26 -4.28 21.51 -19.69
C THR A 26 -5.06 21.47 -18.39
N THR A 27 -5.68 20.33 -18.05
CA THR A 27 -6.52 20.17 -16.86
C THR A 27 -6.12 18.93 -16.08
N GLY A 28 -6.10 19.06 -14.75
CA GLY A 28 -5.78 17.98 -13.82
C GLY A 28 -4.71 18.35 -12.81
N ILE A 29 -4.46 17.44 -11.86
CA ILE A 29 -3.40 17.60 -10.86
C ILE A 29 -2.02 17.38 -11.50
N VAL A 30 -1.92 16.41 -12.42
CA VAL A 30 -0.70 16.11 -13.15
C VAL A 30 -0.84 16.62 -14.58
N MET A 31 0.07 17.50 -14.99
CA MET A 31 0.05 18.17 -16.31
C MET A 31 0.64 17.32 -17.45
N LEU A 32 1.06 16.09 -17.17
CA LEU A 32 1.59 15.12 -18.14
C LEU A 32 0.86 13.79 -17.96
N LYS A 33 0.23 13.28 -19.03
CA LYS A 33 -0.41 11.96 -19.02
C LYS A 33 0.51 10.92 -19.65
N PRO A 34 0.98 9.92 -18.90
CA PRO A 34 1.80 8.83 -19.44
C PRO A 34 1.06 8.04 -20.52
N ASN A 35 1.81 7.39 -21.42
CA ASN A 35 1.25 6.52 -22.44
C ASN A 35 0.46 5.35 -21.81
N ARG A 36 -0.84 5.27 -22.13
CA ARG A 36 -1.77 4.30 -21.52
C ARG A 36 -1.43 2.85 -21.86
N LEU A 37 -0.97 2.57 -23.08
CA LEU A 37 -0.62 1.22 -23.50
C LEU A 37 0.57 0.69 -22.70
N LEU A 38 1.61 1.50 -22.54
CA LEU A 38 2.79 1.11 -21.77
C LEU A 38 2.47 0.93 -20.27
N ILE A 39 1.59 1.77 -19.70
CA ILE A 39 1.09 1.58 -18.33
C ILE A 39 0.24 0.32 -18.21
N LEU A 40 -0.59 0.01 -19.22
CA LEU A 40 -1.35 -1.24 -19.26
C LEU A 40 -0.41 -2.45 -19.27
N MET A 41 0.63 -2.44 -20.10
CA MET A 41 1.64 -3.50 -20.13
C MET A 41 2.38 -3.66 -18.79
N ALA A 42 2.76 -2.55 -18.14
CA ALA A 42 3.37 -2.57 -16.81
C ALA A 42 2.41 -3.16 -15.76
N THR A 43 1.13 -2.79 -15.83
CA THR A 43 0.07 -3.34 -14.96
C THR A 43 -0.11 -4.83 -15.20
N THR A 44 -0.10 -5.27 -16.46
CA THR A 44 -0.16 -6.69 -16.81
C THR A 44 1.00 -7.45 -16.18
N SER A 45 2.24 -6.96 -16.25
CA SER A 45 3.39 -7.59 -15.58
C SER A 45 3.15 -7.77 -14.07
N LEU A 46 2.71 -6.69 -13.38
CA LEU A 46 2.36 -6.74 -11.95
C LEU A 46 1.27 -7.78 -11.65
N VAL A 47 0.23 -7.84 -12.47
CA VAL A 47 -0.89 -8.77 -12.29
C VAL A 47 -0.46 -10.20 -12.55
N LEU A 48 0.31 -10.46 -13.60
CA LEU A 48 0.74 -11.80 -13.96
C LEU A 48 1.65 -12.39 -12.88
N VAL A 49 2.67 -11.65 -12.44
CA VAL A 49 3.58 -12.12 -11.39
C VAL A 49 2.85 -12.31 -10.06
N SER A 50 1.97 -11.38 -9.67
CA SER A 50 1.23 -11.53 -8.42
C SER A 50 0.19 -12.64 -8.53
N GLY A 51 -0.58 -12.68 -9.61
CA GLY A 51 -1.74 -13.55 -9.79
C GLY A 51 -1.40 -15.02 -10.02
N PHE A 52 -0.21 -15.34 -10.52
CA PHE A 52 0.23 -16.72 -10.75
C PHE A 52 1.16 -17.28 -9.67
N ARG A 53 1.42 -16.54 -8.60
CA ARG A 53 2.17 -17.06 -7.45
C ARG A 53 1.39 -18.17 -6.74
N ASN A 54 2.09 -19.03 -6.00
CA ASN A 54 1.44 -20.03 -5.13
C ASN A 54 2.00 -20.09 -3.69
N ASN A 55 3.03 -19.31 -3.33
CA ASN A 55 3.77 -19.53 -2.10
C ASN A 55 4.14 -18.28 -1.27
N ILE A 56 3.74 -17.08 -1.69
CA ILE A 56 4.10 -15.85 -0.97
C ILE A 56 3.05 -15.52 0.09
N GLY A 57 3.48 -15.27 1.32
CA GLY A 57 2.60 -14.82 2.40
C GLY A 57 1.45 -15.78 2.67
N ASP A 58 0.25 -15.23 2.84
CA ASP A 58 -0.98 -15.98 3.14
C ASP A 58 -1.63 -16.66 1.91
N THR A 59 -0.96 -16.66 0.76
CA THR A 59 -1.45 -17.27 -0.49
C THR A 59 -1.85 -18.74 -0.30
N TYR A 60 -1.00 -19.54 0.34
CA TYR A 60 -1.27 -20.96 0.56
C TYR A 60 -2.57 -21.18 1.35
N PHE A 61 -2.78 -20.39 2.41
CA PHE A 61 -3.97 -20.50 3.25
C PHE A 61 -5.24 -20.16 2.50
N TYR A 62 -5.23 -19.12 1.65
CA TYR A 62 -6.39 -18.82 0.81
C TYR A 62 -6.62 -19.89 -0.25
N MET A 63 -5.56 -20.44 -0.86
CA MET A 63 -5.72 -21.52 -1.83
C MET A 63 -6.31 -22.78 -1.19
N HIS A 64 -5.85 -23.13 0.01
CA HIS A 64 -6.39 -24.25 0.78
C HIS A 64 -7.85 -24.00 1.18
N ALA A 65 -8.15 -22.86 1.81
CA ALA A 65 -9.51 -22.49 2.22
C ALA A 65 -10.47 -22.47 1.03
N PHE A 66 -10.04 -21.96 -0.12
CA PHE A 66 -10.87 -22.00 -1.33
C PHE A 66 -11.18 -23.42 -1.76
N LYS A 67 -10.24 -24.37 -1.65
CA LYS A 67 -10.50 -25.77 -2.02
C LYS A 67 -11.48 -26.47 -1.09
N VAL A 68 -11.31 -26.32 0.22
CA VAL A 68 -11.98 -27.16 1.23
C VAL A 68 -13.28 -26.57 1.78
N THR A 69 -13.50 -25.27 1.64
CA THR A 69 -14.68 -24.60 2.21
C THR A 69 -15.83 -24.57 1.21
N ASP A 70 -17.02 -24.95 1.70
CA ASP A 70 -18.28 -24.70 0.99
C ASP A 70 -18.82 -23.30 1.33
N PHE A 71 -18.72 -22.38 0.37
CA PHE A 71 -19.13 -20.99 0.55
C PHE A 71 -20.62 -20.79 0.31
N ASN A 72 -21.48 -21.50 1.04
CA ASN A 72 -22.94 -21.32 0.96
C ASN A 72 -23.44 -20.13 1.80
N TRP A 73 -24.72 -19.75 1.66
CA TRP A 73 -25.32 -18.64 2.42
C TRP A 73 -25.26 -18.80 3.95
N GLY A 74 -25.21 -20.04 4.45
CA GLY A 74 -25.00 -20.33 5.87
C GLY A 74 -23.59 -19.94 6.33
N TYR A 75 -22.56 -20.23 5.52
CA TYR A 75 -21.20 -19.75 5.76
C TYR A 75 -21.13 -18.22 5.70
N ILE A 76 -21.72 -17.60 4.68
CA ILE A 76 -21.71 -16.14 4.51
C ILE A 76 -22.30 -15.42 5.72
N ARG A 77 -23.42 -15.90 6.27
CA ARG A 77 -24.09 -15.28 7.44
C ARG A 77 -23.20 -15.24 8.68
N ASN A 78 -22.31 -16.21 8.84
CA ASN A 78 -21.42 -16.33 10.00
C ASN A 78 -20.00 -15.78 9.72
N SER A 79 -19.71 -15.35 8.49
CA SER A 79 -18.40 -14.85 8.10
C SER A 79 -18.18 -13.41 8.57
N LYS A 80 -16.99 -13.14 9.12
CA LYS A 80 -16.58 -11.78 9.53
C LYS A 80 -16.33 -10.86 8.33
N ASP A 81 -15.87 -11.42 7.21
CA ASP A 81 -15.56 -10.69 5.98
C ASP A 81 -16.51 -11.14 4.86
N VAL A 82 -17.77 -10.72 4.97
CA VAL A 82 -18.89 -11.12 4.11
C VAL A 82 -18.61 -10.85 2.63
N GLY A 83 -18.07 -9.67 2.29
CA GLY A 83 -17.78 -9.30 0.90
C GLY A 83 -16.74 -10.20 0.24
N PHE A 84 -15.67 -10.56 0.97
CA PHE A 84 -14.66 -11.49 0.46
C PHE A 84 -15.19 -12.93 0.38
N SER A 85 -16.08 -13.32 1.28
CA SER A 85 -16.71 -14.64 1.26
C SER A 85 -17.69 -14.77 0.09
N ILE A 86 -18.46 -13.72 -0.21
CA ILE A 86 -19.33 -13.64 -1.40
C ILE A 86 -18.49 -13.71 -2.67
N LEU A 87 -17.34 -13.04 -2.74
CA LEU A 87 -16.42 -13.17 -3.87
C LEU A 87 -16.01 -14.63 -4.10
N GLN A 88 -15.62 -15.34 -3.05
CA GLN A 88 -15.26 -16.75 -3.15
C GLN A 88 -16.44 -17.64 -3.56
N MET A 89 -17.64 -17.41 -3.00
CA MET A 89 -18.87 -18.08 -3.39
C MET A 89 -19.15 -17.92 -4.89
N ILE A 90 -19.06 -16.69 -5.41
CA ILE A 90 -19.27 -16.42 -6.84
C ILE A 90 -18.23 -17.16 -7.69
N LEU A 91 -16.95 -17.11 -7.32
CA LEU A 91 -15.90 -17.81 -8.08
C LEU A 91 -16.08 -19.33 -8.07
N LYS A 92 -16.55 -19.90 -6.95
CA LYS A 92 -16.84 -21.33 -6.82
C LYS A 92 -17.93 -21.85 -7.74
N VAL A 93 -18.87 -20.99 -8.15
CA VAL A 93 -19.87 -21.36 -9.17
C VAL A 93 -19.21 -21.71 -10.51
N TYR A 94 -18.07 -21.10 -10.83
CA TYR A 94 -17.39 -21.26 -12.11
C TYR A 94 -16.21 -22.24 -12.07
N THR A 95 -15.55 -22.40 -10.93
CA THR A 95 -14.34 -23.24 -10.84
C THR A 95 -13.94 -23.63 -9.42
N ASP A 96 -13.38 -24.83 -9.28
CA ASP A 96 -12.72 -25.29 -8.05
C ASP A 96 -11.23 -24.96 -7.99
N ASN A 97 -10.67 -24.35 -9.04
CA ASN A 97 -9.25 -24.02 -9.08
C ASN A 97 -8.94 -22.78 -8.21
N PRO A 98 -8.21 -22.92 -7.08
CA PRO A 98 -7.91 -21.79 -6.19
C PRO A 98 -6.97 -20.75 -6.79
N GLN A 99 -6.24 -21.09 -7.87
CA GLN A 99 -5.41 -20.10 -8.56
C GLN A 99 -6.27 -18.92 -9.07
N VAL A 100 -7.53 -19.18 -9.41
CA VAL A 100 -8.45 -18.14 -9.91
C VAL A 100 -8.74 -17.10 -8.82
N LEU A 101 -8.90 -17.50 -7.55
CA LEU A 101 -9.04 -16.55 -6.44
C LEU A 101 -7.80 -15.64 -6.34
N ILE A 102 -6.61 -16.23 -6.37
CA ILE A 102 -5.34 -15.50 -6.26
C ILE A 102 -5.15 -14.55 -7.45
N PHE A 103 -5.47 -15.00 -8.66
CA PHE A 103 -5.37 -14.18 -9.87
C PHE A 103 -6.37 -13.01 -9.86
N ILE A 104 -7.65 -13.26 -9.57
CA ILE A 104 -8.69 -12.22 -9.56
C ILE A 104 -8.42 -11.16 -8.49
N THR A 105 -8.02 -11.57 -7.29
CA THR A 105 -7.65 -10.62 -6.23
C THR A 105 -6.41 -9.82 -6.59
N ALA A 106 -5.38 -10.44 -7.17
CA ALA A 106 -4.19 -9.73 -7.66
C ALA A 106 -4.53 -8.74 -8.80
N LEU A 107 -5.40 -9.14 -9.73
CA LEU A 107 -5.88 -8.33 -10.85
C LEU A 107 -6.58 -7.07 -10.34
N ILE A 108 -7.58 -7.22 -9.48
CA ILE A 108 -8.35 -6.10 -8.95
C ILE A 108 -7.43 -5.18 -8.14
N THR A 109 -6.66 -5.72 -7.20
CA THR A 109 -5.76 -4.93 -6.34
C THR A 109 -4.79 -4.07 -7.15
N ASN A 110 -4.06 -4.68 -8.11
CA ASN A 110 -3.06 -3.94 -8.86
C ASN A 110 -3.67 -2.95 -9.87
N ILE A 111 -4.81 -3.27 -10.50
CA ILE A 111 -5.52 -2.32 -11.36
C ILE A 111 -5.94 -1.08 -10.56
N LEU A 112 -6.53 -1.26 -9.39
CA LEU A 112 -6.99 -0.14 -8.55
C LEU A 112 -5.81 0.73 -8.09
N ILE A 113 -4.71 0.11 -7.65
CA ILE A 113 -3.50 0.84 -7.24
C ILE A 113 -2.93 1.63 -8.42
N VAL A 114 -2.68 0.98 -9.56
CA VAL A 114 -2.10 1.64 -10.73
C VAL A 114 -3.02 2.74 -11.28
N ALA A 115 -4.34 2.56 -11.25
CA ALA A 115 -5.29 3.58 -11.68
C ALA A 115 -5.19 4.87 -10.83
N VAL A 116 -5.01 4.73 -9.52
CA VAL A 116 -4.81 5.88 -8.63
C VAL A 116 -3.43 6.50 -8.86
N LEU A 117 -2.38 5.69 -8.94
CA LEU A 117 -1.03 6.20 -9.21
C LEU A 117 -0.95 6.92 -10.56
N TYR A 118 -1.55 6.39 -11.62
CA TYR A 118 -1.62 7.00 -12.95
C TYR A 118 -2.27 8.39 -12.91
N LYS A 119 -3.22 8.60 -12.00
CA LYS A 119 -3.94 9.86 -11.87
C LYS A 119 -3.20 10.90 -11.01
N TYR A 120 -2.50 10.48 -9.96
CA TYR A 120 -1.97 11.38 -8.94
C TYR A 120 -0.44 11.48 -8.92
N SER A 121 0.29 10.62 -9.62
CA SER A 121 1.75 10.59 -9.58
C SER A 121 2.37 11.52 -10.61
N ARG A 122 3.30 12.38 -10.18
CA ARG A 122 4.00 13.30 -11.09
C ARG A 122 5.04 12.61 -11.95
N MET A 123 5.62 11.54 -11.43
CA MET A 123 6.62 10.66 -12.05
C MET A 123 6.18 9.21 -11.81
N ILE A 124 5.28 8.72 -12.67
CA ILE A 124 4.61 7.42 -12.50
C ILE A 124 5.59 6.26 -12.39
N GLU A 125 6.70 6.33 -13.10
CA GLU A 125 7.72 5.28 -13.09
C GLU A 125 8.41 5.16 -11.73
N LEU A 126 8.59 6.27 -11.00
CA LEU A 126 9.06 6.19 -9.61
C LEU A 126 8.02 5.54 -8.70
N SER A 127 6.74 5.88 -8.84
CA SER A 127 5.69 5.27 -8.01
C SER A 127 5.60 3.77 -8.22
N LEU A 128 5.64 3.30 -9.47
CA LEU A 128 5.56 1.88 -9.80
C LEU A 128 6.86 1.14 -9.45
N TYR A 129 8.02 1.77 -9.65
CA TYR A 129 9.30 1.23 -9.22
C TYR A 129 9.36 1.07 -7.71
N VAL A 130 9.05 2.12 -6.95
CA VAL A 130 9.04 2.10 -5.48
C VAL A 130 7.98 1.16 -4.95
N TYR A 131 6.83 1.00 -5.61
CA TYR A 131 5.83 0.00 -5.20
C TYR A 131 6.41 -1.42 -5.13
N ILE A 132 7.27 -1.80 -6.07
CA ILE A 132 7.98 -3.08 -6.04
C ILE A 132 9.17 -3.01 -5.08
N ALA A 133 10.03 -2.01 -5.24
CA ALA A 133 11.32 -1.92 -4.56
C ALA A 133 11.20 -1.74 -3.03
N SER A 134 10.13 -1.12 -2.55
CA SER A 134 9.83 -0.93 -1.12
C SER A 134 9.21 -2.15 -0.43
N GLY A 135 8.96 -3.24 -1.16
CA GLY A 135 8.27 -4.42 -0.63
C GLY A 135 6.76 -4.30 -0.56
N MET A 136 6.16 -3.14 -0.84
CA MET A 136 4.69 -2.97 -0.85
C MET A 136 3.98 -3.93 -1.81
N TYR A 137 4.55 -4.17 -3.00
CA TYR A 137 4.04 -5.18 -3.94
C TYR A 137 4.11 -6.59 -3.37
N LEU A 138 5.16 -6.93 -2.60
CA LEU A 138 5.26 -8.20 -1.89
C LEU A 138 4.21 -8.30 -0.77
N VAL A 139 3.99 -7.23 -0.02
CA VAL A 139 2.95 -7.16 1.01
C VAL A 139 1.54 -7.25 0.40
N SER A 140 1.33 -6.77 -0.83
CA SER A 140 0.07 -6.98 -1.55
C SER A 140 -0.27 -8.47 -1.77
N MET A 141 0.76 -9.32 -1.74
CA MET A 141 0.65 -10.78 -1.82
C MET A 141 0.60 -11.47 -0.45
N ASN A 142 0.81 -10.73 0.64
CA ASN A 142 0.79 -11.17 2.04
C ASN A 142 -0.18 -10.32 2.87
N GLY A 143 -1.43 -10.76 2.96
CA GLY A 143 -2.55 -9.96 3.44
C GLY A 143 -3.54 -9.65 2.33
N VAL A 144 -3.83 -10.63 1.47
CA VAL A 144 -4.58 -10.44 0.21
C VAL A 144 -5.88 -9.66 0.42
N ARG A 145 -6.68 -10.03 1.43
CA ARG A 145 -7.93 -9.34 1.77
C ARG A 145 -7.70 -7.88 2.18
N GLN A 146 -6.79 -7.66 3.11
CA GLN A 146 -6.50 -6.34 3.65
C GLN A 146 -5.92 -5.39 2.59
N TYR A 147 -5.04 -5.90 1.73
CA TYR A 147 -4.44 -5.08 0.67
C TYR A 147 -5.43 -4.79 -0.46
N LEU A 148 -6.33 -5.73 -0.78
CA LEU A 148 -7.47 -5.46 -1.67
C LEU A 148 -8.36 -4.35 -1.09
N THR A 149 -8.71 -4.43 0.20
CA THR A 149 -9.44 -3.38 0.92
C THR A 149 -8.71 -2.04 0.86
N ALA A 150 -7.39 -2.02 1.09
CA ALA A 150 -6.58 -0.81 0.99
C ALA A 150 -6.57 -0.23 -0.43
N ALA A 151 -6.47 -1.07 -1.46
CA ALA A 151 -6.55 -0.65 -2.86
C ALA A 151 -7.92 -0.05 -3.22
N ILE A 152 -9.03 -0.64 -2.73
CA ILE A 152 -10.38 -0.09 -2.89
C ILE A 152 -10.45 1.30 -2.23
N ILE A 153 -9.98 1.45 -1.00
CA ILE A 153 -10.02 2.73 -0.28
C ILE A 153 -9.10 3.76 -0.91
N PHE A 154 -7.97 3.34 -1.48
CA PHE A 154 -7.05 4.23 -2.19
C PHE A 154 -7.73 4.92 -3.38
N THR A 155 -8.72 4.29 -4.02
CA THR A 155 -9.53 4.93 -5.07
C THR A 155 -10.36 6.11 -4.55
N ALA A 156 -10.69 6.10 -3.25
CA ALA A 156 -11.40 7.18 -2.57
C ALA A 156 -10.51 8.41 -2.29
N THR A 157 -9.22 8.40 -2.67
CA THR A 157 -8.32 9.56 -2.57
C THR A 157 -8.96 10.81 -3.15
N LYS A 158 -9.67 10.72 -4.28
CA LYS A 158 -10.42 11.86 -4.85
C LYS A 158 -11.32 12.54 -3.82
N TYR A 159 -12.04 11.75 -3.02
CA TYR A 159 -13.00 12.26 -2.07
C TYR A 159 -12.36 12.84 -0.80
N ILE A 160 -11.16 12.37 -0.43
CA ILE A 160 -10.31 13.04 0.57
C ILE A 160 -9.92 14.44 0.06
N LEU A 161 -9.42 14.50 -1.18
CA LEU A 161 -8.98 15.76 -1.79
C LEU A 161 -10.13 16.76 -1.98
N ASP A 162 -11.29 16.29 -2.41
CA ASP A 162 -12.46 17.14 -2.72
C ASP A 162 -13.34 17.40 -1.49
N GLY A 163 -13.07 16.74 -0.36
CA GLY A 163 -13.83 16.91 0.86
C GLY A 163 -15.21 16.26 0.87
N ASN A 164 -15.47 15.33 -0.04
CA ASN A 164 -16.74 14.62 -0.14
C ASN A 164 -16.76 13.41 0.81
N TRP A 165 -16.98 13.70 2.09
CA TRP A 165 -16.95 12.68 3.15
C TRP A 165 -17.99 11.57 2.94
N LYS A 166 -19.17 11.90 2.38
CA LYS A 166 -20.23 10.91 2.12
C LYS A 166 -19.77 9.83 1.15
N LYS A 167 -19.20 10.23 0.00
CA LYS A 167 -18.67 9.28 -1.00
C LYS A 167 -17.45 8.54 -0.48
N TYR A 168 -16.61 9.20 0.32
CA TYR A 168 -15.49 8.54 0.99
C TYR A 168 -15.97 7.43 1.95
N PHE A 169 -16.91 7.73 2.85
CA PHE A 169 -17.45 6.75 3.80
C PHE A 169 -18.19 5.61 3.11
N LEU A 170 -18.92 5.87 2.03
CA LEU A 170 -19.55 4.80 1.26
C LEU A 170 -18.52 3.80 0.73
N ILE A 171 -17.37 4.27 0.23
CA ILE A 171 -16.28 3.37 -0.20
C ILE A 171 -15.65 2.66 1.00
N VAL A 172 -15.43 3.33 2.12
CA VAL A 172 -14.87 2.70 3.32
C VAL A 172 -15.79 1.61 3.87
N LEU A 173 -17.09 1.85 3.92
CA LEU A 173 -18.10 0.87 4.36
C LEU A 173 -18.19 -0.32 3.40
N PHE A 174 -18.11 -0.07 2.09
CA PHE A 174 -18.03 -1.17 1.12
C PHE A 174 -16.74 -1.99 1.30
N ALA A 175 -15.60 -1.31 1.43
CA ALA A 175 -14.30 -1.96 1.61
C ALA A 175 -14.21 -2.73 2.94
N SER A 176 -14.91 -2.27 3.99
CA SER A 176 -14.95 -2.96 5.28
C SER A 176 -15.69 -4.29 5.24
N THR A 177 -16.49 -4.56 4.19
CA THR A 177 -17.06 -5.90 3.96
C THR A 177 -16.01 -6.94 3.54
N PHE A 178 -14.88 -6.49 2.98
CA PHE A 178 -13.74 -7.36 2.62
C PHE A 178 -12.74 -7.50 3.76
N HIS A 179 -12.59 -6.46 4.58
CA HIS A 179 -11.78 -6.49 5.78
C HIS A 179 -12.19 -5.40 6.78
N GLN A 180 -12.71 -5.82 7.94
CA GLN A 180 -13.37 -4.92 8.91
C GLN A 180 -12.50 -3.77 9.42
N SER A 181 -11.17 -3.94 9.53
CA SER A 181 -10.28 -2.87 10.04
C SER A 181 -10.28 -1.59 9.21
N ALA A 182 -10.82 -1.60 7.98
CA ALA A 182 -11.02 -0.41 7.17
C ALA A 182 -11.83 0.71 7.89
N LEU A 183 -12.70 0.34 8.84
CA LEU A 183 -13.53 1.30 9.58
C LEU A 183 -12.70 2.32 10.36
N VAL A 184 -11.45 2.02 10.72
CA VAL A 184 -10.52 2.97 11.35
C VAL A 184 -10.30 4.23 10.50
N LEU A 185 -10.54 4.14 9.18
CA LEU A 185 -10.33 5.24 8.26
C LEU A 185 -11.46 6.29 8.26
N ILE A 186 -12.59 6.00 8.91
CA ILE A 186 -13.71 6.95 9.08
C ILE A 186 -13.26 8.15 9.94
N PRO A 187 -12.81 7.98 11.20
CA PRO A 187 -12.34 9.11 12.00
C PRO A 187 -11.07 9.76 11.41
N ILE A 188 -10.19 8.95 10.79
CA ILE A 188 -8.94 9.44 10.20
C ILE A 188 -9.19 10.44 9.06
N TYR A 189 -10.30 10.32 8.32
CA TYR A 189 -10.69 11.29 7.29
C TYR A 189 -10.63 12.74 7.78
N PHE A 190 -11.08 13.02 9.00
CA PHE A 190 -11.11 14.37 9.56
C PHE A 190 -9.73 14.85 10.03
N VAL A 191 -8.84 13.92 10.38
CA VAL A 191 -7.48 14.22 10.81
C VAL A 191 -6.62 14.58 9.60
N VAL A 192 -6.68 13.77 8.54
CA VAL A 192 -5.76 13.91 7.39
C VAL A 192 -6.07 15.10 6.49
N ARG A 193 -7.29 15.66 6.59
CA ARG A 193 -7.69 16.87 5.85
C ARG A 193 -7.24 18.18 6.49
N ARG A 194 -6.42 18.12 7.55
CA ARG A 194 -5.78 19.31 8.14
C ARG A 194 -4.53 19.68 7.35
N LYS A 195 -3.99 20.88 7.60
CA LYS A 195 -2.69 21.28 7.05
C LYS A 195 -1.60 20.36 7.60
N ALA A 196 -0.75 19.81 6.72
CA ALA A 196 0.37 18.98 7.14
C ALA A 196 1.40 19.81 7.91
N TRP A 197 2.12 19.16 8.81
CA TRP A 197 3.11 19.79 9.69
C TRP A 197 2.49 20.80 10.65
N SER A 198 1.25 20.54 11.09
CA SER A 198 0.58 21.29 12.15
C SER A 198 0.95 20.73 13.53
N THR A 199 0.57 21.42 14.60
CA THR A 199 0.77 20.95 15.99
C THR A 199 0.28 19.51 16.19
N ILE A 200 -0.83 19.13 15.53
CA ILE A 200 -1.39 17.77 15.62
C ILE A 200 -0.45 16.74 15.00
N THR A 201 0.20 17.06 13.87
CA THR A 201 1.21 16.18 13.28
C THR A 201 2.32 15.89 14.28
N PHE A 202 2.83 16.92 14.95
CA PHE A 202 3.90 16.75 15.94
C PHE A 202 3.42 16.02 17.20
N ILE A 203 2.17 16.23 17.64
CA ILE A 203 1.57 15.45 18.72
C ILE A 203 1.48 13.97 18.34
N LEU A 204 1.03 13.63 17.12
CA LEU A 204 0.96 12.24 16.67
C LEU A 204 2.33 11.57 16.63
N LEU A 205 3.36 12.28 16.15
CA LEU A 205 4.73 11.77 16.13
C LEU A 205 5.28 11.58 17.56
N LEU A 206 5.04 12.55 18.46
CA LEU A 206 5.43 12.44 19.86
C LEU A 206 4.73 11.26 20.54
N LEU A 207 3.42 11.10 20.32
CA LEU A 207 2.66 9.97 20.84
C LEU A 207 3.20 8.63 20.31
N ALA A 208 3.58 8.55 19.04
CA ALA A 208 4.20 7.35 18.47
C ALA A 208 5.50 6.98 19.22
N VAL A 209 6.35 7.97 19.51
CA VAL A 209 7.58 7.78 20.29
C VAL A 209 7.27 7.35 21.72
N LEU A 210 6.29 7.99 22.37
CA LEU A 210 5.87 7.63 23.74
C LEU A 210 5.28 6.22 23.81
N ILE A 211 4.51 5.80 22.79
CA ILE A 211 4.01 4.42 22.67
C ILE A 211 5.17 3.43 22.54
N VAL A 212 6.21 3.76 21.77
CA VAL A 212 7.40 2.90 21.66
C VAL A 212 8.13 2.80 23.00
N ILE A 213 8.31 3.90 23.72
CA ILE A 213 8.98 3.92 25.03
C ILE A 213 8.17 3.15 26.09
N GLY A 214 6.85 3.33 26.12
CA GLY A 214 5.91 2.71 27.05
C GLY A 214 5.16 1.51 26.46
N PHE A 215 5.80 0.75 25.56
CA PHE A 215 5.09 -0.22 24.73
C PHE A 215 4.40 -1.31 25.56
N ASN A 216 5.01 -1.77 26.65
CA ASN A 216 4.43 -2.81 27.50
C ASN A 216 3.09 -2.36 28.10
N GLN A 217 3.03 -1.16 28.68
CA GLN A 217 1.80 -0.62 29.26
C GLN A 217 0.75 -0.36 28.18
N PHE A 218 1.18 0.16 27.03
CA PHE A 218 0.28 0.37 25.89
C PHE A 218 -0.30 -0.96 25.37
N ALA A 219 0.52 -1.99 25.20
CA ALA A 219 0.12 -3.29 24.69
C ALA A 219 -0.87 -3.97 25.64
N GLU A 220 -0.64 -3.94 26.95
CA GLU A 220 -1.58 -4.44 27.95
C GLU A 220 -2.95 -3.77 27.84
N ALA A 221 -2.99 -2.43 27.81
CA ALA A 221 -4.24 -1.68 27.66
C ALA A 221 -4.94 -1.94 26.31
N PHE A 222 -4.16 -2.00 25.23
CA PHE A 222 -4.66 -2.25 23.88
C PHE A 222 -5.31 -3.63 23.79
N PHE A 223 -4.60 -4.70 24.18
CA PHE A 223 -5.12 -6.06 24.13
C PHE A 223 -6.20 -6.34 25.18
N ALA A 224 -6.22 -5.64 26.32
CA ALA A 224 -7.37 -5.67 27.22
C ALA A 224 -8.66 -5.17 26.54
N THR A 225 -8.54 -4.22 25.62
CA THR A 225 -9.68 -3.65 24.89
C THR A 225 -10.12 -4.51 23.71
N ILE A 226 -9.17 -5.14 22.99
CA ILE A 226 -9.45 -5.88 21.76
C ILE A 226 -9.35 -7.41 21.90
N GLY A 227 -9.13 -7.93 23.11
CA GLY A 227 -8.88 -9.35 23.37
C GLY A 227 -9.99 -10.27 22.89
N ASP A 228 -11.24 -9.86 23.00
CA ASP A 228 -12.41 -10.64 22.55
C ASP A 228 -12.65 -10.54 21.02
N THR A 229 -11.83 -9.75 20.32
CA THR A 229 -11.93 -9.61 18.87
C THR A 229 -11.10 -10.67 18.16
N GLN A 230 -11.22 -10.74 16.83
CA GLN A 230 -10.34 -11.59 16.01
C GLN A 230 -8.86 -11.25 16.13
N TYR A 231 -8.48 -10.12 16.73
CA TYR A 231 -7.10 -9.69 16.91
C TYR A 231 -6.51 -10.09 18.27
N GLY A 232 -7.30 -10.65 19.19
CA GLY A 232 -6.83 -11.01 20.54
C GLY A 232 -5.69 -12.02 20.55
N HIS A 233 -5.69 -12.96 19.60
CA HIS A 233 -4.63 -13.97 19.46
C HIS A 233 -3.23 -13.38 19.17
N TYR A 234 -3.14 -12.12 18.74
CA TYR A 234 -1.85 -11.46 18.53
C TYR A 234 -1.17 -11.03 19.84
N LYS A 235 -1.86 -11.07 20.98
CA LYS A 235 -1.28 -10.71 22.28
C LYS A 235 -0.05 -11.57 22.61
N ASP A 236 -0.17 -12.87 22.38
CA ASP A 236 0.86 -13.86 22.70
C ASP A 236 1.76 -14.18 21.49
N PHE A 237 1.55 -13.49 20.36
CA PHE A 237 2.26 -13.75 19.11
C PHE A 237 3.59 -12.99 19.07
N GLN A 238 4.69 -13.69 19.39
CA GLN A 238 6.05 -13.15 19.46
C GLN A 238 6.83 -13.32 18.15
N GLU A 239 6.55 -12.50 17.14
CA GLU A 239 7.35 -12.42 15.91
C GLU A 239 8.29 -11.18 15.88
N GLY A 240 8.43 -10.50 17.02
CA GLY A 240 9.23 -9.28 17.12
C GLY A 240 8.62 -8.08 16.38
N GLY A 241 9.46 -7.08 16.14
CA GLY A 241 9.07 -5.83 15.50
C GLY A 241 9.60 -5.67 14.07
N ALA A 242 9.04 -4.70 13.35
CA ALA A 242 9.53 -4.31 12.04
C ALA A 242 10.96 -3.77 12.10
N ASN A 243 11.75 -4.08 11.07
CA ASN A 243 13.12 -3.59 10.94
C ASN A 243 13.15 -2.06 10.90
N ILE A 244 14.04 -1.43 11.68
CA ILE A 244 14.20 0.03 11.74
C ILE A 244 14.52 0.67 10.37
N LEU A 245 15.12 -0.08 9.45
CA LEU A 245 15.35 0.38 8.07
C LEU A 245 14.05 0.67 7.33
N ARG A 246 12.95 -0.04 7.62
CA ARG A 246 11.62 0.28 7.07
C ARG A 246 11.16 1.66 7.51
N VAL A 247 11.38 2.02 8.78
CA VAL A 247 11.08 3.36 9.30
C VAL A 247 11.90 4.42 8.57
N ALA A 248 13.20 4.19 8.39
CA ALA A 248 14.07 5.14 7.69
C ALA A 248 13.64 5.34 6.21
N VAL A 249 13.28 4.26 5.52
CA VAL A 249 12.80 4.31 4.13
C VAL A 249 11.47 5.05 4.04
N GLU A 250 10.50 4.78 4.93
CA GLU A 250 9.22 5.49 4.95
C GLU A 250 9.34 6.97 5.39
N ALA A 251 10.31 7.29 6.25
CA ALA A 251 10.57 8.65 6.69
C ALA A 251 11.22 9.51 5.59
N THR A 252 12.01 8.91 4.70
CA THR A 252 12.81 9.65 3.71
C THR A 252 11.95 10.56 2.80
N PRO A 253 10.89 10.08 2.12
CA PRO A 253 10.02 10.95 1.32
C PRO A 253 9.36 12.06 2.15
N LEU A 254 9.01 11.76 3.41
CA LEU A 254 8.40 12.73 4.33
C LEU A 254 9.37 13.83 4.75
N ILE A 255 10.63 13.50 5.03
CA ILE A 255 11.68 14.49 5.34
C ILE A 255 11.87 15.42 4.14
N LEU A 256 11.98 14.87 2.93
CA LEU A 256 12.11 15.67 1.71
C LEU A 256 10.88 16.57 1.48
N ALA A 257 9.68 16.03 1.71
CA ALA A 257 8.43 16.79 1.64
C ALA A 257 8.34 17.89 2.70
N PHE A 258 8.90 17.70 3.89
CA PHE A 258 8.97 18.71 4.94
C PHE A 258 9.91 19.85 4.56
N ILE A 259 11.12 19.53 4.09
CA ILE A 259 12.15 20.51 3.73
C ILE A 259 11.62 21.48 2.67
N GLY A 260 10.99 20.98 1.60
CA GLY A 260 10.43 21.84 0.56
C GLY A 260 8.90 21.85 0.50
N ARG A 261 8.25 21.80 1.67
CA ARG A 261 6.79 21.83 1.84
C ARG A 261 6.08 23.01 1.15
N HIS A 262 6.74 24.17 1.06
CA HIS A 262 6.16 25.37 0.43
C HIS A 262 6.01 25.16 -1.08
N LYS A 263 7.12 24.80 -1.74
CA LYS A 263 7.13 24.45 -3.16
C LYS A 263 6.26 23.23 -3.48
N LEU A 264 6.21 22.23 -2.59
CA LEU A 264 5.30 21.09 -2.77
C LEU A 264 3.83 21.53 -2.82
N ARG A 265 3.40 22.47 -1.97
CA ARG A 265 2.05 23.03 -1.98
C ARG A 265 1.78 23.90 -3.21
N GLU A 266 2.79 24.61 -3.74
CA GLU A 266 2.65 25.34 -5.00
C GLU A 266 2.43 24.39 -6.18
N LEU A 267 3.23 23.31 -6.25
CA LEU A 267 3.15 22.31 -7.32
C LEU A 267 1.89 21.44 -7.21
N PHE A 268 1.47 21.12 -6.00
CA PHE A 268 0.31 20.30 -5.71
C PHE A 268 -0.45 20.89 -4.50
N PRO A 269 -1.42 21.81 -4.71
CA PRO A 269 -2.11 22.53 -3.63
C PRO A 269 -2.80 21.66 -2.57
N LYS A 270 -3.17 20.43 -2.91
CA LYS A 270 -3.79 19.46 -1.98
C LYS A 270 -2.80 18.43 -1.44
N SER A 271 -1.49 18.65 -1.58
CA SER A 271 -0.43 17.73 -1.15
C SER A 271 -0.47 17.42 0.34
N ASP A 272 -0.94 18.36 1.17
CA ASP A 272 -1.01 18.20 2.62
C ASP A 272 -1.78 16.93 3.04
N TYR A 273 -2.83 16.58 2.31
CA TYR A 273 -3.64 15.41 2.64
C TYR A 273 -2.91 14.10 2.32
N ILE A 274 -2.11 14.10 1.25
CA ILE A 274 -1.25 12.97 0.87
C ILE A 274 -0.12 12.82 1.89
N VAL A 275 0.49 13.94 2.29
CA VAL A 275 1.54 13.98 3.32
C VAL A 275 0.99 13.48 4.66
N ASN A 276 -0.22 13.88 5.07
CA ASN A 276 -0.82 13.38 6.31
C ASN A 276 -1.14 11.89 6.29
N MET A 277 -1.61 11.34 5.16
CA MET A 277 -1.77 9.89 5.03
C MET A 277 -0.41 9.19 5.15
N ALA A 278 0.61 9.66 4.45
CA ALA A 278 1.97 9.12 4.54
C ALA A 278 2.56 9.22 5.97
N LEU A 279 2.31 10.32 6.68
CA LEU A 279 2.71 10.53 8.08
C LEU A 279 2.06 9.52 9.02
N LEU A 280 0.77 9.22 8.84
CA LEU A 280 0.11 8.17 9.63
C LEU A 280 0.73 6.80 9.35
N GLY A 281 1.12 6.53 8.09
CA GLY A 281 1.89 5.34 7.74
C GLY A 281 3.19 5.25 8.55
N LEU A 282 3.97 6.33 8.58
CA LEU A 282 5.21 6.40 9.35
C LEU A 282 4.96 6.21 10.86
N VAL A 283 3.92 6.81 11.42
CA VAL A 283 3.54 6.63 12.84
C VAL A 283 3.30 5.16 13.16
N PHE A 284 2.50 4.46 12.35
CA PHE A 284 2.26 3.03 12.55
C PHE A 284 3.53 2.20 12.29
N MET A 285 4.38 2.59 11.34
CA MET A 285 5.63 1.90 11.10
C MET A 285 6.60 2.03 12.29
N ILE A 286 6.70 3.21 12.92
CA ILE A 286 7.46 3.44 14.16
C ILE A 286 6.94 2.54 15.28
N ILE A 287 5.63 2.51 15.52
CA ILE A 287 5.02 1.64 16.54
C ILE A 287 5.28 0.16 16.22
N SER A 288 5.28 -0.20 14.93
CA SER A 288 5.50 -1.59 14.51
C SER A 288 6.91 -2.11 14.76
N THR A 289 7.89 -1.25 15.06
CA THR A 289 9.22 -1.67 15.53
C THR A 289 9.18 -2.43 16.85
N GLN A 290 8.07 -2.34 17.60
CA GLN A 290 7.87 -3.09 18.83
C GLN A 290 7.07 -4.37 18.59
N ASN A 291 6.09 -4.34 17.68
CA ASN A 291 5.34 -5.52 17.27
C ASN A 291 4.86 -5.39 15.82
N TRP A 292 5.23 -6.35 14.99
CA TRP A 292 4.93 -6.36 13.55
C TRP A 292 3.42 -6.24 13.24
N ILE A 293 2.52 -6.60 14.16
CA ILE A 293 1.07 -6.46 13.96
C ILE A 293 0.67 -5.04 13.60
N PHE A 294 1.37 -4.03 14.12
CA PHE A 294 1.09 -2.63 13.81
C PHE A 294 1.47 -2.26 12.37
N ALA A 295 2.35 -3.02 11.71
CA ALA A 295 2.65 -2.84 10.29
C ALA A 295 1.45 -3.19 9.40
N ARG A 296 0.47 -3.97 9.89
CA ARG A 296 -0.80 -4.21 9.17
C ARG A 296 -1.62 -2.92 9.05
N PHE A 297 -1.55 -2.01 10.03
CA PHE A 297 -2.23 -0.72 9.94
C PHE A 297 -1.56 0.20 8.90
N SER A 298 -0.24 0.11 8.72
CA SER A 298 0.47 0.94 7.75
C SER A 298 0.06 0.65 6.29
N ILE A 299 -0.50 -0.54 5.99
CA ILE A 299 -1.00 -0.92 4.66
C ILE A 299 -1.99 0.10 4.09
N TYR A 300 -2.88 0.65 4.92
CA TYR A 300 -3.87 1.64 4.48
C TYR A 300 -3.26 2.99 4.08
N PHE A 301 -2.05 3.28 4.56
CA PHE A 301 -1.39 4.57 4.45
C PHE A 301 -0.19 4.52 3.50
N GLY A 302 0.49 3.38 3.39
CA GLY A 302 1.72 3.20 2.63
C GLY A 302 1.55 3.54 1.15
N LEU A 303 0.39 3.26 0.54
CA LEU A 303 0.12 3.62 -0.86
C LEU A 303 0.22 5.14 -1.14
N TYR A 304 0.03 5.99 -0.13
CA TYR A 304 0.19 7.44 -0.26
C TYR A 304 1.66 7.87 -0.34
N GLN A 305 2.60 7.07 0.20
CA GLN A 305 4.04 7.27 0.01
C GLN A 305 4.42 7.17 -1.47
N LEU A 306 3.76 6.28 -2.23
CA LEU A 306 4.00 6.10 -3.66
C LEU A 306 3.57 7.33 -4.48
N ILE A 307 2.51 8.02 -4.05
CA ILE A 307 2.15 9.32 -4.63
C ILE A 307 3.23 10.33 -4.23
N LEU A 308 3.53 10.45 -2.94
CA LEU A 308 4.44 11.46 -2.41
C LEU A 308 5.83 11.41 -3.05
N ILE A 309 6.45 10.23 -3.14
CA ILE A 309 7.79 10.05 -3.70
C ILE A 309 7.89 10.52 -5.16
N SER A 310 6.79 10.45 -5.92
CA SER A 310 6.76 10.93 -7.30
C SER A 310 6.83 12.46 -7.41
N TRP A 311 6.43 13.17 -6.36
CA TRP A 311 6.40 14.64 -6.31
C TRP A 311 7.64 15.25 -5.66
N VAL A 312 8.23 14.60 -4.65
CA VAL A 312 9.34 15.19 -3.88
C VAL A 312 10.57 15.51 -4.74
N ILE A 313 10.78 14.81 -5.86
CA ILE A 313 11.86 15.15 -6.81
C ILE A 313 11.67 16.57 -7.36
N LYS A 314 10.43 16.98 -7.67
CA LYS A 314 10.13 18.29 -8.26
C LYS A 314 10.26 19.45 -7.29
N VAL A 315 10.38 19.16 -5.99
CA VAL A 315 10.64 20.15 -4.96
C VAL A 315 12.08 20.70 -5.08
N PHE A 316 13.03 19.90 -5.56
CA PHE A 316 14.41 20.35 -5.77
C PHE A 316 14.53 21.32 -6.95
N ILE A 317 15.59 22.14 -6.93
CA ILE A 317 15.97 22.97 -8.08
C ILE A 317 16.35 22.09 -9.27
N GLU A 318 16.08 22.55 -10.49
CA GLU A 318 16.10 21.71 -11.69
C GLU A 318 17.44 20.99 -11.91
N LYS A 319 18.56 21.66 -11.65
CA LYS A 319 19.91 21.08 -11.76
C LYS A 319 20.12 19.83 -10.87
N ASP A 320 19.48 19.79 -9.70
CA ASP A 320 19.69 18.71 -8.72
C ASP A 320 18.64 17.60 -8.88
N GLN A 321 17.52 17.85 -9.56
CA GLN A 321 16.45 16.86 -9.72
C GLN A 321 16.95 15.54 -10.32
N LYS A 322 17.87 15.61 -11.28
CA LYS A 322 18.46 14.42 -11.92
C LYS A 322 19.29 13.60 -10.93
N LEU A 323 20.08 14.26 -10.09
CA LEU A 323 20.86 13.59 -9.04
C LEU A 323 19.94 12.91 -8.03
N ILE A 324 18.94 13.62 -7.50
CA ILE A 324 18.01 13.07 -6.53
C ILE A 324 17.19 11.91 -7.13
N TYR A 325 16.79 12.01 -8.39
CA TYR A 325 16.10 10.93 -9.10
C TYR A 325 16.90 9.63 -9.11
N TYR A 326 18.17 9.68 -9.52
CA TYR A 326 19.02 8.49 -9.54
C TYR A 326 19.38 8.00 -8.14
N ALA A 327 19.55 8.91 -7.17
CA ALA A 327 19.75 8.54 -5.77
C ALA A 327 18.54 7.75 -5.22
N VAL A 328 17.31 8.18 -5.50
CA VAL A 328 16.10 7.44 -5.13
C VAL A 328 16.08 6.06 -5.77
N ILE A 329 16.38 5.94 -7.07
CA ILE A 329 16.43 4.64 -7.74
C ILE A 329 17.46 3.73 -7.05
N LEU A 330 18.68 4.22 -6.84
CA LEU A 330 19.76 3.45 -6.24
C LEU A 330 19.45 3.02 -4.80
N CYS A 331 19.00 3.94 -3.95
CA CYS A 331 18.68 3.64 -2.55
C CYS A 331 17.56 2.60 -2.42
N TYR A 332 16.49 2.73 -3.20
CA TYR A 332 15.42 1.74 -3.20
C TYR A 332 15.85 0.41 -3.83
N PHE A 333 16.81 0.42 -4.77
CA PHE A 333 17.38 -0.83 -5.32
C PHE A 333 18.17 -1.58 -4.25
N ILE A 334 19.05 -0.88 -3.53
CA ILE A 334 19.81 -1.43 -2.40
C ILE A 334 18.87 -1.97 -1.34
N TYR A 335 17.83 -1.19 -0.99
CA TYR A 335 16.81 -1.61 -0.04
C TYR A 335 16.03 -2.84 -0.54
N PHE A 336 15.68 -2.91 -1.82
CA PHE A 336 15.02 -4.07 -2.41
C PHE A 336 15.87 -5.34 -2.28
N VAL A 337 17.19 -5.26 -2.59
CA VAL A 337 18.14 -6.36 -2.40
C VAL A 337 18.17 -6.77 -0.93
N TYR A 338 18.36 -5.81 -0.02
CA TYR A 338 18.47 -6.07 1.41
C TYR A 338 17.21 -6.73 1.97
N GLU A 339 16.03 -6.22 1.64
CA GLU A 339 14.77 -6.72 2.17
C GLU A 339 14.40 -8.07 1.55
N HIS A 340 14.40 -8.18 0.22
CA HIS A 340 13.87 -9.36 -0.46
C HIS A 340 14.86 -10.54 -0.47
N VAL A 341 16.17 -10.26 -0.59
CA VAL A 341 17.19 -11.31 -0.69
C VAL A 341 17.77 -11.63 0.68
N ILE A 342 18.24 -10.61 1.42
CA ILE A 342 19.02 -10.82 2.65
C ILE A 342 18.09 -11.08 3.84
N THR A 343 17.06 -10.24 4.02
CA THR A 343 16.20 -10.31 5.21
C THR A 343 15.13 -11.39 5.08
N LEU A 344 14.41 -11.42 3.96
CA LEU A 344 13.26 -12.30 3.78
C LEU A 344 13.58 -13.59 3.01
N GLY A 345 14.72 -13.66 2.30
CA GLY A 345 15.09 -14.84 1.51
C GLY A 345 14.02 -15.27 0.50
N ILE A 346 13.37 -14.32 -0.17
CA ILE A 346 12.16 -14.59 -0.96
C ILE A 346 12.46 -15.53 -2.14
N VAL A 347 11.80 -16.68 -2.12
CA VAL A 347 11.73 -17.59 -3.26
C VAL A 347 10.34 -17.48 -3.86
N TYR A 348 10.24 -16.97 -5.08
CA TYR A 348 8.98 -16.95 -5.82
C TYR A 348 8.74 -18.34 -6.45
N LYS A 349 7.54 -18.89 -6.30
CA LYS A 349 7.10 -20.13 -6.96
C LYS A 349 5.77 -19.91 -7.68
N SER A 350 5.64 -20.56 -8.84
CA SER A 350 4.43 -20.60 -9.66
C SER A 350 4.33 -21.96 -10.34
N ASN A 351 3.11 -22.39 -10.67
CA ASN A 351 2.87 -23.58 -11.49
C ASN A 351 2.91 -23.27 -13.00
N PHE A 352 3.03 -22.00 -13.38
CA PHE A 352 2.92 -21.54 -14.79
C PHE A 352 4.27 -21.20 -15.41
N TRP A 353 5.26 -20.88 -14.58
CA TRP A 353 6.63 -20.60 -14.99
C TRP A 353 7.58 -20.83 -13.81
N GLY A 354 8.80 -21.25 -14.14
CA GLY A 354 9.89 -21.49 -13.21
C GLY A 354 11.14 -20.76 -13.68
#